data_AF-A0A7C1W5X4-F1
#
_entry.id   AF-A0A7C1W5X4-F1
#
_cell.length_a   1.000
_cell.length_b   1.000
_cell.length_c   1.000
_cell.angle_alpha   90.00
_cell.angle_beta   90.00
_cell.angle_gamma   90.00
#
_symmetry.space_group_name_H-M   'P 1'
#
loop_
_entity.id
_entity.type
_entity.pdbx_description
1 polymer ?
#
loop_
_entity_poly.entity_id
_entity_poly.type
_entity_poly.pdbx_seq_one_letter_code
_entity_poly.pdbx_strand_id
1 'polypeptide(L)'
;LLAIPVSVYEIDEDIKTQHGNYTGNIYGEFTFQGVYVYHLSLEDGFQLLGRITHMDNESYLKNGYYAPPSTSITRSLYIDNILYTISQSMVKLNSLDNLEELKHITLQ
;
A
#
# COMPACT_ATOMS: atom_id res chain seq x y z
N LEU A 1 8.73 -3.55 13.97
CA LEU A 1 8.33 -3.05 12.64
C LEU A 1 7.26 -3.96 12.06
N LEU A 2 6.25 -3.39 11.40
CA LEU A 2 5.12 -4.12 10.85
C LEU A 2 4.92 -3.67 9.40
N ALA A 3 4.99 -4.62 8.46
CA ALA A 3 4.79 -4.37 7.03
C ALA A 3 3.59 -5.18 6.56
N ILE A 4 2.49 -4.50 6.23
CA ILE A 4 1.20 -5.15 5.91
C ILE A 4 0.79 -4.82 4.48
N PRO A 5 0.62 -5.84 3.62
CA PRO A 5 -0.02 -5.64 2.32
C PRO A 5 -1.49 -5.23 2.50
N VAL A 6 -1.91 -4.15 1.84
CA VAL A 6 -3.24 -3.57 1.94
C VAL A 6 -3.78 -3.17 0.56
N SER A 7 -5.11 -3.23 0.42
CA SER A 7 -5.86 -2.55 -0.62
C SER A 7 -6.80 -1.57 0.07
N VAL A 8 -6.70 -0.30 -0.30
CA VAL A 8 -7.34 0.81 0.40
C VAL A 8 -8.40 1.40 -0.50
N TYR A 9 -9.60 1.53 0.08
CA TYR A 9 -10.76 2.12 -0.54
C TYR A 9 -11.25 3.23 0.38
N GLU A 10 -11.27 4.46 -0.10
CA GLU A 10 -11.61 5.65 0.69
C GLU A 10 -12.92 6.24 0.19
N ILE A 11 -13.76 6.66 1.13
CA ILE A 11 -14.96 7.43 0.83
C ILE A 11 -14.59 8.90 0.98
N ASP A 12 -14.85 9.68 -0.05
CA ASP A 12 -14.64 11.14 -0.04
C ASP A 12 -15.47 11.82 1.07
N GLU A 13 -14.89 12.83 1.73
CA GLU A 13 -15.54 13.52 2.85
C GLU A 13 -16.80 14.29 2.44
N ASP A 14 -16.87 14.81 1.22
CA ASP A 14 -18.07 15.48 0.72
C ASP A 14 -19.19 14.46 0.51
N ILE A 15 -18.87 13.25 0.04
CA ILE A 15 -19.82 12.14 -0.07
C ILE A 15 -20.32 11.72 1.31
N LYS A 16 -19.42 11.56 2.31
CA LYS A 16 -19.84 11.27 3.69
C LYS A 16 -20.80 12.32 4.22
N THR A 17 -20.49 13.60 3.99
CA THR A 17 -21.30 14.73 4.45
C THR A 17 -22.68 14.75 3.79
N GLN A 18 -22.76 14.51 2.47
CA GLN A 18 -24.03 14.40 1.73
C GLN A 18 -24.90 13.25 2.24
N HIS A 19 -24.28 12.19 2.77
CA HIS A 19 -24.94 11.04 3.37
C HIS A 19 -25.13 11.18 4.90
N GLY A 20 -25.04 12.40 5.45
CA GLY A 20 -25.27 12.65 6.88
C GLY A 20 -24.26 11.93 7.79
N ASN A 21 -23.03 11.73 7.32
CA ASN A 21 -21.95 10.96 7.96
C ASN A 21 -22.26 9.48 8.20
N TYR A 22 -23.36 8.96 7.65
CA TYR A 22 -23.66 7.54 7.69
C TYR A 22 -23.00 6.82 6.52
N THR A 23 -22.01 5.97 6.79
CA THR A 23 -21.25 5.27 5.74
C THR A 23 -21.72 3.84 5.47
N GLY A 24 -22.77 3.36 6.15
CA GLY A 24 -23.17 1.95 6.11
C GLY A 24 -23.75 1.47 4.77
N ASN A 25 -24.08 2.39 3.85
CA ASN A 25 -24.67 2.09 2.54
C ASN A 25 -23.89 2.70 1.35
N ILE A 26 -22.67 3.19 1.58
CA ILE A 26 -21.82 3.77 0.54
C ILE A 26 -20.48 3.04 0.51
N TYR A 27 -19.85 3.00 -0.67
CA TYR A 27 -18.60 2.29 -0.89
C TYR A 27 -17.47 3.29 -1.15
N GLY A 28 -16.26 2.96 -0.69
CA GLY A 28 -15.07 3.72 -1.02
C GLY A 28 -14.58 3.43 -2.43
N GLU A 29 -13.87 4.40 -3.00
CA GLU A 29 -13.17 4.26 -4.26
C GLU A 29 -11.74 3.80 -4.01
N PHE A 30 -11.18 3.03 -4.94
CA PHE A 30 -9.82 2.52 -4.83
C PHE A 30 -8.82 3.69 -4.82
N THR A 31 -7.99 3.77 -3.78
CA THR A 31 -6.96 4.82 -3.68
C THR A 31 -5.55 4.28 -3.60
N PHE A 32 -5.36 3.06 -3.11
CA PHE A 32 -4.02 2.49 -2.96
C PHE A 32 -4.00 0.96 -2.92
N GLN A 33 -2.99 0.37 -3.57
CA GLN A 33 -2.57 -1.00 -3.33
C GLN A 33 -1.08 -1.01 -3.06
N GLY A 34 -0.69 -1.70 -2.00
CA GLY A 34 0.71 -1.86 -1.68
C GLY A 34 0.93 -2.33 -0.25
N VAL A 35 2.00 -1.87 0.37
CA VAL A 35 2.38 -2.21 1.74
C VAL A 35 2.44 -0.95 2.58
N TYR A 36 1.78 -0.96 3.73
CA TYR A 36 1.98 0.04 4.77
C TYR A 36 3.08 -0.45 5.72
N VAL A 37 4.05 0.42 5.98
CA VAL A 37 5.15 0.14 6.90
C VAL A 37 4.98 0.97 8.15
N TYR A 38 4.83 0.29 9.28
CA TYR A 38 4.64 0.90 10.59
C TYR A 38 5.83 0.60 11.52
N HIS A 39 6.23 1.63 12.26
CA HIS A 39 6.88 1.44 13.54
C HIS A 39 5.80 1.19 14.60
N LEU A 40 6.06 0.24 15.51
CA LEU A 40 5.15 -0.09 16.60
C LEU A 40 5.97 -0.12 17.89
N SER A 41 5.65 0.80 18.81
CA SER A 41 6.22 0.87 20.15
C SER A 41 5.10 0.87 21.21
N LEU A 42 5.43 0.56 22.45
CA LEU A 42 4.47 0.64 23.56
C LEU A 42 4.13 2.09 23.95
N GLU A 43 5.03 3.02 23.66
CA GLU A 43 4.91 4.44 24.00
C GLU A 43 4.06 5.19 22.96
N ASP A 44 4.40 5.02 21.67
CA ASP A 44 3.77 5.77 20.58
C ASP A 44 2.69 4.99 19.82
N GLY A 45 2.57 3.69 20.08
CA GLY A 45 1.67 2.83 19.33
C GLY A 45 2.10 2.71 17.86
N PHE A 46 1.13 2.77 16.95
CA PHE A 46 1.36 2.65 15.50
C PHE A 46 1.78 3.98 14.89
N GLN A 47 2.99 4.05 14.36
CA GLN A 47 3.50 5.18 13.59
C GLN A 47 3.75 4.77 12.14
N LEU A 48 3.06 5.39 11.19
CA LEU A 48 3.25 5.11 9.77
C LEU A 48 4.60 5.69 9.32
N LEU A 49 5.52 4.83 8.89
CA LEU A 49 6.80 5.22 8.31
C LEU A 49 6.66 5.56 6.82
N GLY A 50 5.81 4.82 6.11
CA GLY A 50 5.54 5.09 4.70
C GLY A 50 4.80 3.95 4.00
N ARG A 51 4.73 4.06 2.67
CA ARG A 51 3.94 3.18 1.80
C ARG A 51 4.78 2.75 0.61
N ILE A 52 4.73 1.47 0.24
CA ILE A 52 5.40 0.91 -0.95
C ILE A 52 4.36 0.35 -1.91
N THR A 53 4.49 0.64 -3.21
CA THR A 53 3.64 0.07 -4.26
C THR A 53 4.48 -0.45 -5.44
N HIS A 54 3.92 -1.43 -6.16
CA HIS A 54 4.46 -1.93 -7.43
C HIS A 54 3.69 -1.36 -8.64
N MET A 55 2.67 -0.52 -8.39
CA MET A 55 1.95 0.20 -9.44
C MET A 55 2.74 1.44 -9.86
N ASP A 56 2.76 1.72 -11.16
CA ASP A 56 3.24 3.00 -11.69
C ASP A 56 2.10 4.03 -11.73
N ASN A 57 2.46 5.32 -11.80
CA ASN A 57 1.50 6.41 -11.81
C ASN A 57 0.53 6.32 -13.00
N GLU A 58 0.97 5.80 -14.14
CA GLU A 58 0.10 5.60 -15.31
C GLU A 58 -0.94 4.50 -15.09
N SER A 59 -0.58 3.41 -14.42
CA SER A 59 -1.50 2.31 -14.09
C SER A 59 -2.54 2.74 -13.06
N TYR A 60 -2.19 3.62 -12.12
CA TYR A 60 -3.17 4.24 -11.21
C TYR A 60 -4.23 5.02 -11.99
N LEU A 61 -3.83 5.80 -12.98
CA LEU A 61 -4.73 6.62 -13.79
C LEU A 61 -5.60 5.79 -14.75
N LYS A 62 -5.10 4.66 -15.26
CA LYS A 62 -5.83 3.81 -16.21
C LYS A 62 -6.80 2.83 -15.56
N ASN A 63 -6.48 2.28 -14.39
CA ASN A 63 -7.23 1.16 -13.79
C ASN A 63 -8.21 1.60 -12.71
N GLY A 64 -8.64 2.87 -12.68
CA GLY A 64 -9.25 3.65 -11.57
C GLY A 64 -10.28 3.04 -10.62
N TYR A 65 -10.62 1.75 -10.74
CA TYR A 65 -11.45 0.97 -9.82
C TYR A 65 -10.68 -0.09 -9.01
N TYR A 66 -9.51 -0.57 -9.45
CA TYR A 66 -8.71 -1.57 -8.71
C TYR A 66 -7.26 -1.71 -9.23
N ALA A 67 -6.38 -2.22 -8.37
CA ALA A 67 -5.02 -2.56 -8.79
C ALA A 67 -4.98 -3.80 -9.70
N PRO A 68 -4.21 -3.79 -10.80
CA PRO A 68 -3.97 -4.98 -11.58
C PRO A 68 -3.42 -6.13 -10.71
N PRO A 69 -3.88 -7.38 -10.91
CA PRO A 69 -3.35 -8.52 -10.15
C PRO A 69 -1.83 -8.68 -10.29
N SER A 70 -1.29 -8.31 -11.46
CA SER A 70 0.14 -8.41 -11.77
C SER A 70 1.00 -7.55 -10.83
N THR A 71 0.55 -6.32 -10.54
CA THR A 71 1.24 -5.35 -9.68
C THR A 71 0.72 -5.34 -8.25
N SER A 72 -0.27 -6.18 -7.91
CA SER A 72 -0.76 -6.27 -6.54
C SER A 72 0.27 -6.96 -5.64
N ILE A 73 0.80 -6.24 -4.65
CA ILE A 73 1.69 -6.82 -3.63
C ILE A 73 0.90 -7.84 -2.79
N THR A 74 1.33 -9.09 -2.80
CA THR A 74 0.68 -10.20 -2.08
C THR A 74 1.46 -10.68 -0.87
N ARG A 75 2.76 -10.36 -0.80
CA ARG A 75 3.66 -10.72 0.30
C ARG A 75 4.61 -9.57 0.60
N SER A 76 4.91 -9.41 1.88
CA SER A 76 6.00 -8.58 2.38
C SER A 76 6.73 -9.31 3.49
N LEU A 77 8.05 -9.18 3.51
CA LEU A 77 8.91 -9.66 4.59
C LEU A 77 10.14 -8.77 4.66
N TYR A 78 10.80 -8.72 5.80
CA TYR A 78 12.10 -8.07 5.92
C TYR A 78 13.14 -9.04 6.46
N ILE A 79 14.37 -8.87 5.98
CA ILE A 79 15.56 -9.56 6.47
C ILE A 79 16.58 -8.47 6.75
N ASP A 80 17.10 -8.44 7.97
CA ASP A 80 17.93 -7.36 8.47
C ASP A 80 17.26 -5.99 8.19
N ASN A 81 17.94 -5.11 7.45
CA ASN A 81 17.47 -3.76 7.16
C ASN A 81 16.80 -3.62 5.79
N ILE A 82 16.40 -4.72 5.14
CA ILE A 82 15.83 -4.71 3.79
C ILE A 82 14.41 -5.22 3.83
N LEU A 83 13.47 -4.40 3.37
CA LEU A 83 12.08 -4.78 3.12
C LEU A 83 11.95 -5.33 1.70
N TYR A 84 11.42 -6.54 1.59
CA TYR A 84 11.08 -7.21 0.34
C TYR A 84 9.58 -7.18 0.15
N THR A 85 9.12 -6.66 -0.98
CA THR A 85 7.72 -6.70 -1.40
C THR A 85 7.57 -7.47 -2.70
N ILE A 86 6.54 -8.30 -2.79
CA ILE A 86 6.39 -9.29 -3.87
C ILE A 86 4.99 -9.18 -4.47
N SER A 87 4.92 -8.94 -5.77
CA SER A 87 3.73 -9.12 -6.62
C SER A 87 3.97 -10.24 -7.63
N GLN A 88 2.98 -10.53 -8.48
CA GLN A 88 3.16 -11.48 -9.57
C GLN A 88 4.21 -11.01 -10.59
N SER A 89 4.33 -9.71 -10.82
CA SER A 89 5.23 -9.15 -11.83
C SER A 89 6.61 -8.73 -11.32
N MET A 90 6.81 -8.53 -10.01
CA MET A 90 8.12 -8.09 -9.51
C MET A 90 8.36 -8.39 -8.03
N VAL A 91 9.65 -8.43 -7.68
CA VAL A 91 10.15 -8.29 -6.31
C VAL A 91 10.83 -6.93 -6.19
N LYS A 92 10.47 -6.13 -5.19
CA LYS A 92 11.09 -4.83 -4.90
C LYS A 92 11.73 -4.85 -3.51
N LEU A 93 12.90 -4.23 -3.42
CA LEU A 93 13.71 -4.14 -2.22
C LEU A 93 13.81 -2.67 -1.81
N ASN A 94 13.48 -2.37 -0.56
CA ASN A 94 13.57 -1.03 0.03
C ASN A 94 14.40 -1.06 1.30
N SER A 95 15.17 0.00 1.57
CA SER A 95 15.84 0.17 2.87
C SER A 95 14.79 0.41 3.96
N LEU A 96 14.91 -0.22 5.13
CA LEU A 96 14.01 0.08 6.26
C LEU A 96 14.31 1.41 6.95
N ASP A 97 15.48 2.01 6.72
CA ASP A 97 15.84 3.30 7.32
C ASP A 97 14.97 4.45 6.79
N ASN A 98 14.68 4.43 5.49
CA ASN A 98 14.03 5.53 4.77
C ASN A 98 13.05 5.09 3.68
N LEU A 99 12.85 3.78 3.50
CA LEU A 99 11.99 3.18 2.47
C LEU A 99 12.42 3.48 1.02
N GLU A 100 13.62 4.00 0.80
CA GLU A 100 14.15 4.19 -0.55
C GLU A 100 14.31 2.85 -1.27
N GLU A 101 13.92 2.84 -2.55
CA GLU A 101 14.10 1.67 -3.40
C GLU A 101 15.58 1.41 -3.63
N LEU A 102 16.05 0.23 -3.25
CA LEU A 102 17.41 -0.23 -3.47
C LEU A 102 17.51 -0.95 -4.82
N LYS A 103 16.50 -1.76 -5.14
CA LYS A 103 16.44 -2.57 -6.36
C LYS A 103 15.04 -3.10 -6.60
N HIS A 104 14.70 -3.37 -7.87
CA HIS A 104 13.60 -4.26 -8.21
C HIS A 104 14.05 -5.32 -9.23
N ILE A 105 13.31 -6.42 -9.28
CA ILE A 105 13.50 -7.53 -10.21
C ILE A 105 12.14 -7.85 -10.81
N THR A 106 12.02 -7.70 -12.13
CA THR A 106 10.82 -8.12 -12.86
C THR A 106 10.79 -9.64 -12.98
N LEU A 107 9.62 -10.23 -12.77
CA LEU A 107 9.35 -11.66 -12.89
C LEU A 107 8.71 -11.94 -14.25
N GLN A 108 9.07 -13.07 -14.87
CA GLN A 108 8.55 -13.53 -16.17
C GLN A 108 7.48 -14.60 -15.99
#